data_AF-A0AAV3J721-F1
#
_entry.id   AF-A0AAV3J721-F1
#
_cell.length_a   1.000
_cell.length_b   1.000
_cell.length_c   1.000
_cell.angle_alpha   90.00
_cell.angle_beta   90.00
_cell.angle_gamma   90.00
#
_symmetry.space_group_name_H-M   'P 1'
#
loop_
_entity.id
_entity.type
_entity.pdbx_description
1 polymer ?
#
loop_
_entity_poly.entity_id
_entity_poly.type
_entity_poly.pdbx_seq_one_letter_code
_entity_poly.pdbx_strand_id
1 'polypeptide(L)'
;MAGECGVMKSSLLSVCRLINTMNPTLTEPQSSVIAVNIDRESIEEIRKRKGISIRTLERKINLSKSRYYRWLRYQTDLPLELVMGLKKVLNMSDRELLNLFVSSTDEQIQMLGLVIYTSMSNLEKEYKQFLNLRKSLEKFKNSSDDNGAYKLILTYANLVVNGRNGKPSLAELQRIEKYFTSIDYFTMFDILLYLATLRISLNYSLSNSVMEKESIILENSLLKKFSSNQSNEWKDILIGCVIDLSLCFVDMNNYEQAIKLLNKATVILKQQKGENQQTKEIFQFLAYLYVTKDISSEDTVINRVKSNMSYSSLYLPKNERDFFKNLSIKEKCVFE
;
A
#
# COMPACT_ATOMS: atom_id res chain seq x y z
N MET A 1 -11.87 27.00 -29.12
CA MET A 1 -12.50 25.81 -28.52
C MET A 1 -11.39 24.86 -28.11
N ALA A 2 -10.92 24.99 -26.86
CA ALA A 2 -9.86 24.16 -26.31
C ALA A 2 -10.47 22.81 -25.93
N GLY A 3 -9.97 21.73 -26.55
CA GLY A 3 -10.42 20.38 -26.26
C GLY A 3 -10.11 20.04 -24.81
N GLU A 4 -11.15 19.58 -24.10
CA GLU A 4 -11.02 18.91 -22.81
C GLU A 4 -10.10 17.71 -23.00
N CYS A 5 -8.85 17.86 -22.56
CA CYS A 5 -7.87 16.79 -22.52
C CYS A 5 -8.41 15.72 -21.57
N GLY A 6 -8.66 14.52 -22.11
CA GLY A 6 -9.33 13.41 -21.43
C GLY A 6 -8.80 13.17 -20.02
N VAL A 7 -9.68 13.38 -19.04
CA VAL A 7 -9.40 13.28 -17.62
C VAL A 7 -9.23 11.81 -17.22
N MET A 8 -8.01 11.32 -17.04
CA MET A 8 -7.80 10.03 -16.35
C MET A 8 -7.88 10.22 -14.84
N LYS A 9 -8.97 9.73 -14.23
CA LYS A 9 -8.99 9.30 -12.82
C LYS A 9 -8.71 7.79 -12.79
N SER A 10 -7.45 7.37 -12.74
CA SER A 10 -7.13 6.05 -12.22
C SER A 10 -6.30 6.20 -10.96
N SER A 11 -6.99 6.37 -9.83
CA SER A 11 -6.39 6.14 -8.52
C SER A 11 -5.91 4.69 -8.46
N LEU A 12 -4.74 4.41 -7.91
CA LEU A 12 -4.32 3.02 -7.65
C LEU A 12 -5.22 2.41 -6.57
N LEU A 13 -5.86 1.27 -6.84
CA LEU A 13 -6.76 0.60 -5.89
C LEU A 13 -6.02 0.19 -4.61
N SER A 14 -4.78 -0.27 -4.75
CA SER A 14 -3.88 -0.56 -3.62
C SER A 14 -3.77 0.62 -2.67
N VAL A 15 -3.61 1.83 -3.23
CA VAL A 15 -3.46 3.07 -2.46
C VAL A 15 -4.79 3.50 -1.85
N CYS A 16 -5.91 3.36 -2.57
CA CYS A 16 -7.25 3.60 -1.98
C CYS A 16 -7.48 2.74 -0.74
N ARG A 17 -7.17 1.44 -0.84
CA ARG A 17 -7.30 0.49 0.27
C ARG A 17 -6.35 0.82 1.41
N LEU A 18 -5.10 1.13 1.10
CA LEU A 18 -4.11 1.56 2.09
C LEU A 18 -4.61 2.77 2.89
N ILE A 19 -5.14 3.79 2.22
CA ILE A 19 -5.68 4.98 2.87
C ILE A 19 -6.88 4.63 3.76
N ASN A 20 -7.83 3.84 3.25
CA ASN A 20 -9.00 3.43 4.03
C ASN A 20 -8.63 2.65 5.30
N THR A 21 -7.62 1.80 5.20
CA THR A 21 -7.18 0.93 6.29
C THR A 21 -6.28 1.66 7.29
N MET A 22 -5.32 2.46 6.81
CA MET A 22 -4.22 2.97 7.64
C MET A 22 -4.21 4.49 7.85
N ASN A 23 -4.86 5.27 6.99
CA ASN A 23 -4.88 6.74 7.13
C ASN A 23 -6.18 7.38 6.60
N PRO A 24 -7.37 7.00 7.12
CA PRO A 24 -8.65 7.44 6.58
C PRO A 24 -8.91 8.94 6.78
N THR A 25 -8.25 9.54 7.76
CA THR A 25 -8.33 10.98 8.05
C THR A 25 -7.46 11.83 7.13
N LEU A 26 -6.64 11.22 6.27
CA LEU A 26 -5.68 11.89 5.40
C LEU A 26 -4.75 12.82 6.19
N THR A 27 -4.31 12.38 7.36
CA THR A 27 -3.44 13.17 8.24
C THR A 27 -1.98 12.85 7.95
N GLU A 28 -1.14 13.87 7.90
CA GLU A 28 0.31 13.67 7.75
C GLU A 28 0.85 12.88 8.96
N PRO A 29 1.55 11.76 8.73
CA PRO A 29 2.13 11.01 9.84
C PRO A 29 3.30 11.78 10.47
N GLN A 30 3.51 11.60 11.77
CA GLN A 30 4.59 12.28 12.47
C GLN A 30 5.93 11.60 12.23
N SER A 31 6.86 12.31 11.58
CA SER A 31 8.26 11.88 11.39
C SER A 31 9.07 11.98 12.67
N SER A 32 8.84 11.04 13.58
CA SER A 32 9.55 10.91 14.85
C SER A 32 10.72 9.93 14.72
N VAL A 33 11.81 10.20 15.46
CA VAL A 33 12.96 9.29 15.56
C VAL A 33 12.50 7.93 16.06
N ILE A 34 13.01 6.86 15.44
CA ILE A 34 12.69 5.45 15.65
C ILE A 34 12.73 5.09 17.14
N ALA A 35 11.60 5.25 17.81
CA ALA A 35 11.27 4.49 19.01
C ALA A 35 10.16 3.57 18.57
N VAL A 36 10.44 2.26 18.53
CA VAL A 36 9.40 1.25 18.43
C VAL A 36 8.52 1.44 19.65
N ASN A 37 7.42 2.19 19.48
CA ASN A 37 6.65 2.66 20.60
C ASN A 37 5.71 1.55 21.02
N ILE A 38 6.14 0.71 21.95
CA ILE A 38 5.25 -0.25 22.59
C ILE A 38 4.38 0.52 23.58
N ASP A 39 3.10 0.21 23.62
CA ASP A 39 2.14 0.67 24.63
C ASP A 39 2.55 0.09 25.99
N ARG A 40 3.46 0.81 26.65
CA ARG A 40 4.03 0.40 27.93
C ARG A 40 2.97 0.43 29.03
N GLU A 41 1.96 1.30 28.90
CA GLU A 41 0.85 1.42 29.84
C GLU A 41 -0.07 0.21 29.76
N SER A 42 -0.47 -0.19 28.56
CA SER A 42 -1.26 -1.42 28.33
C SER A 42 -0.52 -2.66 28.85
N ILE A 43 0.80 -2.75 28.66
CA ILE A 43 1.60 -3.87 29.21
C ILE A 43 1.57 -3.89 30.75
N GLU A 44 1.70 -2.75 31.40
CA GLU A 44 1.62 -2.64 32.86
C GLU A 44 0.22 -2.97 33.38
N GLU A 45 -0.82 -2.57 32.64
CA GLU A 45 -2.20 -2.91 32.97
C GLU A 45 -2.45 -4.43 32.89
N ILE A 46 -2.03 -5.09 31.80
CA ILE A 46 -2.12 -6.54 31.64
C ILE A 46 -1.37 -7.23 32.80
N ARG A 47 -0.15 -6.78 33.12
CA ARG A 47 0.64 -7.34 34.23
C ARG A 47 -0.11 -7.25 35.56
N LYS A 48 -0.63 -6.06 35.89
CA LYS A 48 -1.36 -5.81 37.14
C LYS A 48 -2.62 -6.65 37.22
N ARG A 49 -3.44 -6.67 36.15
CA ARG A 49 -4.69 -7.45 36.10
C ARG A 49 -4.44 -8.95 36.22
N LYS A 50 -3.33 -9.46 35.68
CA LYS A 50 -2.91 -10.87 35.85
C LYS A 50 -2.24 -11.17 37.20
N GLY A 51 -2.09 -10.19 38.09
CA GLY A 51 -1.47 -10.37 39.39
C GLY A 51 0.03 -10.74 39.33
N ILE A 52 0.70 -10.46 38.20
CA ILE A 52 2.09 -10.87 38.00
C ILE A 52 3.01 -9.87 38.74
N SER A 53 3.67 -10.33 39.80
CA SER A 53 4.63 -9.49 40.53
C SER A 53 5.86 -9.14 39.67
N ILE A 54 6.49 -8.00 39.94
CA ILE A 54 7.74 -7.61 39.25
C ILE A 54 8.89 -8.57 39.59
N ARG A 55 8.90 -9.15 40.81
CA ARG A 55 9.86 -10.20 41.18
C ARG A 55 9.78 -11.40 40.23
N THR A 56 8.60 -11.69 39.68
CA THR A 56 8.43 -12.74 38.67
C THR A 56 9.16 -12.40 37.38
N LEU A 57 9.15 -11.13 36.95
CA LEU A 57 9.86 -10.67 35.76
C LEU A 57 11.38 -10.78 35.96
N GLU A 58 11.87 -10.32 37.10
CA GLU A 58 13.29 -10.42 37.46
C GLU A 58 13.76 -11.88 37.47
N ARG A 59 13.00 -12.78 38.12
CA ARG A 59 13.36 -14.20 38.19
C ARG A 59 13.26 -14.93 36.84
N LYS A 60 12.25 -14.63 36.01
CA LYS A 60 11.99 -15.42 34.78
C LYS A 60 12.72 -14.90 33.55
N ILE A 61 12.94 -13.59 33.45
CA ILE A 61 13.49 -12.95 32.25
C ILE A 61 14.66 -12.01 32.55
N ASN A 62 15.19 -12.04 33.78
CA ASN A 62 16.31 -11.20 34.22
C ASN A 62 16.07 -9.69 34.02
N LEU A 63 14.80 -9.27 34.09
CA LEU A 63 14.42 -7.87 33.97
C LEU A 63 14.30 -7.25 35.36
N SER A 64 15.33 -6.49 35.77
CA SER A 64 15.37 -5.87 37.08
C SER A 64 14.23 -4.87 37.28
N LYS A 65 13.77 -4.73 38.54
CA LYS A 65 12.70 -3.79 38.92
C LYS A 65 13.00 -2.36 38.46
N SER A 66 14.24 -1.91 38.61
CA SER A 66 14.67 -0.57 38.19
C SER A 66 14.55 -0.38 36.67
N ARG A 67 15.10 -1.32 35.88
CA ARG A 67 15.03 -1.24 34.41
C ARG A 67 13.59 -1.31 33.90
N TYR A 68 12.74 -2.14 34.50
CA TYR A 68 11.32 -2.22 34.15
C TYR A 68 10.60 -0.87 34.30
N TYR A 69 10.76 -0.20 35.44
CA TYR A 69 10.12 1.09 35.67
C TYR A 69 10.71 2.24 34.86
N ARG A 70 12.04 2.24 34.62
CA ARG A 70 12.67 3.20 33.71
C ARG A 70 12.15 3.04 32.29
N TRP A 71 11.97 1.80 31.85
CA TRP A 71 11.32 1.52 30.57
C TRP A 71 9.87 1.99 30.55
N LEU A 72 9.05 1.66 31.55
CA LEU A 72 7.67 2.15 31.62
C LEU A 72 7.55 3.68 31.54
N ARG A 73 8.53 4.41 32.04
CA ARG A 73 8.58 5.89 32.05
C ARG A 73 9.31 6.50 30.84
N TYR A 74 9.54 5.73 29.77
CA TYR A 74 10.23 6.20 28.56
C TYR A 74 11.68 6.69 28.79
N GLN A 75 12.34 6.24 29.88
CA GLN A 75 13.71 6.67 30.21
C GLN A 75 14.79 5.75 29.62
N THR A 76 14.41 4.54 29.21
CA THR A 76 15.28 3.53 28.60
C THR A 76 14.47 2.64 27.68
N ASP A 77 15.10 2.07 26.66
CA ASP A 77 14.49 1.01 25.86
C ASP A 77 14.84 -0.39 26.37
N LEU A 78 14.00 -1.36 26.00
CA LEU A 78 14.25 -2.77 26.26
C LEU A 78 14.76 -3.44 24.99
N PRO A 79 15.83 -4.26 25.09
CA PRO A 79 16.18 -5.22 24.05
C PRO A 79 14.99 -6.10 23.70
N LEU A 80 14.88 -6.50 22.42
CA LEU A 80 13.79 -7.30 21.90
C LEU A 80 13.62 -8.62 22.68
N GLU A 81 14.72 -9.21 23.14
CA GLU A 81 14.72 -10.44 23.94
C GLU A 81 13.94 -10.28 25.24
N LEU A 82 14.03 -9.11 25.88
CA LEU A 82 13.28 -8.80 27.11
C LEU A 82 11.81 -8.50 26.81
N VAL A 83 11.50 -7.88 25.67
CA VAL A 83 10.11 -7.69 25.21
C VAL A 83 9.45 -9.04 24.91
N MET A 84 10.16 -9.95 24.23
CA MET A 84 9.71 -11.32 24.00
C MET A 84 9.60 -12.13 25.30
N GLY A 85 10.48 -11.85 26.27
CA GLY A 85 10.37 -12.36 27.63
C GLY A 85 9.08 -11.89 28.31
N LEU A 86 8.76 -10.60 28.23
CA LEU A 86 7.51 -10.04 28.76
C LEU A 86 6.29 -10.69 28.12
N LYS A 87 6.27 -10.84 26.79
CA LYS A 87 5.23 -11.58 26.06
C LYS A 87 4.98 -12.96 26.67
N LYS A 88 6.05 -13.75 26.88
CA LYS A 88 5.95 -15.09 27.46
C LYS A 88 5.44 -15.08 28.90
N VAL A 89 5.93 -14.17 29.75
CA VAL A 89 5.49 -14.10 31.15
C VAL A 89 4.04 -13.64 31.28
N LEU A 90 3.62 -12.72 30.41
CA LEU A 90 2.25 -12.20 30.35
C LEU A 90 1.30 -13.16 29.62
N ASN A 91 1.79 -14.28 29.08
CA ASN A 91 1.03 -15.24 28.28
C ASN A 91 0.24 -14.55 27.15
N MET A 92 0.94 -13.72 26.38
CA MET A 92 0.40 -13.06 25.20
C MET A 92 0.79 -13.85 23.95
N SER A 93 -0.14 -13.94 23.00
CA SER A 93 0.14 -14.41 21.64
C SER A 93 1.00 -13.39 20.87
N ASP A 94 1.59 -13.82 19.74
CA ASP A 94 2.31 -12.88 18.86
C ASP A 94 1.40 -11.77 18.35
N ARG A 95 0.12 -12.07 18.08
CA ARG A 95 -0.86 -11.09 17.62
C ARG A 95 -1.17 -10.04 18.69
N GLU A 96 -1.38 -10.46 19.93
CA GLU A 96 -1.63 -9.51 21.03
C GLU A 96 -0.41 -8.63 21.29
N LEU A 97 0.81 -9.19 21.22
CA LEU A 97 2.03 -8.38 21.31
C LEU A 97 2.13 -7.37 20.16
N LEU A 98 1.82 -7.80 18.93
CA LEU A 98 1.84 -6.93 17.77
C LEU A 98 0.85 -5.75 17.91
N ASN A 99 -0.32 -5.99 18.49
CA ASN A 99 -1.32 -4.94 18.75
C ASN A 99 -0.87 -3.91 19.80
N LEU A 100 0.15 -4.21 20.59
CA LEU A 100 0.69 -3.29 21.58
C LEU A 100 1.73 -2.34 21.00
N PHE A 101 2.16 -2.48 19.75
CA PHE A 101 2.99 -1.45 19.12
C PHE A 101 2.08 -0.27 18.72
N VAL A 102 2.20 0.86 19.43
CA VAL A 102 1.54 2.14 19.16
C VAL A 102 2.12 2.73 17.88
N SER A 103 1.24 3.12 16.95
CA SER A 103 1.57 3.84 15.71
C SER A 103 2.66 3.15 14.88
N SER A 104 2.20 2.38 13.90
CA SER A 104 2.98 1.59 12.96
C SER A 104 4.37 2.16 12.61
N THR A 105 5.37 1.27 12.61
CA THR A 105 6.62 1.41 11.85
C THR A 105 6.40 1.69 10.36
N ASP A 106 5.15 1.71 9.89
CA ASP A 106 4.72 1.96 8.52
C ASP A 106 4.61 3.45 8.18
N GLU A 107 5.18 4.35 8.99
CA GLU A 107 5.15 5.81 8.77
C GLU A 107 5.54 6.19 7.32
N GLN A 108 6.60 5.56 6.80
CA GLN A 108 7.07 5.75 5.43
C GLN A 108 6.05 5.28 4.39
N ILE A 109 5.37 4.15 4.64
CA ILE A 109 4.32 3.61 3.76
C ILE A 109 3.08 4.50 3.81
N GLN A 110 2.69 4.98 4.99
CA GLN A 110 1.57 5.91 5.13
C GLN A 110 1.85 7.25 4.44
N MET A 111 3.07 7.78 4.58
CA MET A 111 3.48 9.01 3.91
C MET A 111 3.51 8.83 2.39
N LEU A 112 4.09 7.72 1.91
CA LEU A 112 4.09 7.36 0.49
C LEU A 112 2.66 7.25 -0.04
N GLY A 113 1.80 6.50 0.65
CA GLY A 113 0.40 6.30 0.28
C GLY A 113 -0.37 7.62 0.20
N LEU A 114 -0.19 8.49 1.20
CA LEU A 114 -0.84 9.80 1.23
C LEU A 114 -0.37 10.71 0.09
N VAL A 115 0.94 10.72 -0.19
CA VAL A 115 1.50 11.47 -1.33
C VAL A 115 0.94 10.93 -2.65
N ILE A 116 0.94 9.61 -2.87
CA ILE A 116 0.40 9.02 -4.11
C ILE A 116 -1.08 9.37 -4.25
N TYR A 117 -1.89 9.12 -3.22
CA TYR A 117 -3.34 9.32 -3.23
C TYR A 117 -3.71 10.76 -3.58
N THR A 118 -3.13 11.72 -2.87
CA THR A 118 -3.43 13.16 -3.06
C THR A 118 -2.89 13.66 -4.40
N SER A 119 -1.76 13.14 -4.88
CA SER A 119 -1.16 13.53 -6.16
C SER A 119 -1.92 13.06 -7.40
N MET A 120 -2.71 11.99 -7.29
CA MET A 120 -3.53 11.44 -8.38
C MET A 120 -4.96 12.02 -8.41
N SER A 121 -5.30 12.90 -7.47
CA SER A 121 -6.62 13.51 -7.40
C SER A 121 -6.75 14.76 -8.28
N ASN A 122 -7.96 14.96 -8.80
CA ASN A 122 -8.36 16.17 -9.52
C ASN A 122 -9.06 17.18 -8.61
N LEU A 123 -9.27 16.84 -7.33
CA LEU A 123 -9.88 17.75 -6.37
C LEU A 123 -8.85 18.79 -5.91
N GLU A 124 -9.19 20.07 -6.05
CA GLU A 124 -8.29 21.18 -5.69
C GLU A 124 -7.81 21.10 -4.24
N LYS A 125 -8.70 20.71 -3.31
CA LYS A 125 -8.37 20.51 -1.89
C LYS A 125 -7.27 19.46 -1.70
N GLU A 126 -7.38 18.32 -2.38
CA GLU A 126 -6.42 17.22 -2.28
C GLU A 126 -5.11 17.57 -2.97
N TYR A 127 -5.16 18.33 -4.08
CA TYR A 127 -3.95 18.84 -4.73
C TYR A 127 -3.20 19.86 -3.85
N LYS A 128 -3.91 20.76 -3.16
CA LYS A 128 -3.30 21.66 -2.17
C LYS A 128 -2.62 20.88 -1.04
N GLN A 129 -3.27 19.81 -0.57
CA GLN A 129 -2.68 18.92 0.43
C GLN A 129 -1.41 18.23 -0.09
N PHE A 130 -1.43 17.71 -1.32
CA PHE A 130 -0.24 17.14 -1.97
C PHE A 130 0.94 18.12 -1.99
N LEU A 131 0.70 19.39 -2.36
CA LEU A 131 1.73 20.42 -2.37
C LEU A 131 2.30 20.70 -0.97
N ASN A 132 1.44 20.69 0.06
CA ASN A 132 1.89 20.86 1.44
C ASN A 132 2.76 19.68 1.92
N LEU A 133 2.36 18.45 1.61
CA LEU A 133 3.13 17.23 1.93
C LEU A 133 4.48 17.22 1.20
N ARG A 134 4.52 17.63 -0.07
CA ARG A 134 5.78 17.78 -0.79
C ARG A 134 6.70 18.79 -0.10
N LYS A 135 6.17 19.93 0.34
CA LYS A 135 6.94 20.96 1.06
C LYS A 135 7.48 20.43 2.39
N SER A 136 6.70 19.65 3.13
CA SER A 136 7.17 19.07 4.40
C SER A 136 8.30 18.06 4.19
N LEU A 137 8.29 17.35 3.06
CA LEU A 137 9.35 16.41 2.67
C LEU A 137 10.66 17.08 2.26
N GLU A 138 10.68 18.37 1.91
CA GLU A 138 11.91 19.07 1.47
C GLU A 138 13.00 19.05 2.54
N LYS A 139 12.64 18.95 3.83
CA LYS A 139 13.59 18.80 4.94
C LYS A 139 14.51 17.57 4.79
N PHE A 140 14.07 16.54 4.05
CA PHE A 140 14.85 15.32 3.81
C PHE A 140 15.74 15.39 2.57
N LYS A 141 15.68 16.46 1.76
CA LYS A 141 16.45 16.58 0.52
C LYS A 141 17.96 16.45 0.76
N ASN A 142 18.46 17.04 1.85
CA ASN A 142 19.88 17.11 2.19
C ASN A 142 20.24 16.31 3.46
N SER A 143 19.35 15.47 3.96
CA SER A 143 19.64 14.69 5.18
C SER A 143 20.71 13.62 4.93
N SER A 144 21.51 13.28 5.94
CA SER A 144 22.42 12.12 5.90
C SER A 144 21.66 10.81 5.65
N ASP A 145 22.36 9.79 5.16
CA ASP A 145 21.83 8.62 4.41
C ASP A 145 20.69 7.79 5.05
N ASP A 146 20.40 7.96 6.35
CA ASP A 146 19.35 7.21 7.07
C ASP A 146 17.89 7.57 6.66
N ASN A 147 17.69 8.48 5.70
CA ASN A 147 16.36 8.92 5.24
C ASN A 147 16.05 8.55 3.78
N GLY A 148 16.67 7.48 3.25
CA GLY A 148 16.52 7.06 1.86
C GLY A 148 15.06 6.95 1.37
N ALA A 149 14.16 6.41 2.19
CA ALA A 149 12.74 6.29 1.86
C ALA A 149 12.06 7.65 1.66
N TYR A 150 12.27 8.62 2.56
CA TYR A 150 11.70 9.97 2.42
C TYR A 150 12.27 10.72 1.23
N LYS A 151 13.56 10.51 0.90
CA LYS A 151 14.17 11.04 -0.33
C LYS A 151 13.50 10.46 -1.57
N LEU A 152 13.17 9.16 -1.59
CA LEU A 152 12.44 8.52 -2.68
C LEU A 152 11.01 9.05 -2.81
N ILE A 153 10.29 9.24 -1.70
CA ILE A 153 8.95 9.85 -1.71
C ILE A 153 9.02 11.27 -2.27
N LEU A 154 10.00 12.08 -1.86
CA LEU A 154 10.20 13.44 -2.38
C LEU A 154 10.55 13.42 -3.88
N THR A 155 11.40 12.49 -4.31
CA THR A 155 11.77 12.28 -5.72
C THR A 155 10.53 11.99 -6.56
N TYR A 156 9.67 11.08 -6.09
CA TYR A 156 8.37 10.79 -6.71
C TYR A 156 7.46 12.03 -6.75
N ALA A 157 7.30 12.75 -5.64
CA ALA A 157 6.47 13.95 -5.59
C ALA A 157 6.95 15.03 -6.58
N ASN A 158 8.27 15.20 -6.72
CA ASN A 158 8.87 16.08 -7.72
C ASN A 158 8.58 15.62 -9.15
N LEU A 159 8.66 14.32 -9.43
CA LEU A 159 8.29 13.75 -10.73
C LEU A 159 6.84 14.09 -11.08
N VAL A 160 5.90 13.94 -10.14
CA VAL A 160 4.47 14.24 -10.39
C VAL A 160 4.22 15.73 -10.63
N VAL A 161 4.80 16.63 -9.82
CA VAL A 161 4.63 18.08 -10.04
C VAL A 161 5.15 18.50 -11.40
N ASN A 162 6.34 18.00 -11.77
CA ASN A 162 6.96 18.28 -13.05
C ASN A 162 6.10 17.74 -14.22
N GLY A 163 5.55 16.54 -14.08
CA GLY A 163 4.59 15.97 -15.04
C GLY A 163 3.33 16.83 -15.19
N ARG A 164 2.70 17.25 -14.09
CA ARG A 164 1.52 18.15 -14.11
C ARG A 164 1.79 19.50 -14.75
N ASN A 165 3.01 20.02 -14.62
CA ASN A 165 3.45 21.26 -15.26
C ASN A 165 3.82 21.08 -16.75
N GLY A 166 3.61 19.90 -17.32
CA GLY A 166 3.93 19.59 -18.72
C GLY A 166 5.43 19.40 -19.00
N LYS A 167 6.28 19.28 -17.96
CA LYS A 167 7.73 19.12 -18.07
C LYS A 167 8.23 17.99 -17.15
N PRO A 168 7.82 16.73 -17.36
CA PRO A 168 8.23 15.63 -16.50
C PRO A 168 9.75 15.50 -16.43
N SER A 169 10.28 15.36 -15.20
CA SER A 169 11.72 15.32 -14.98
C SER A 169 12.29 13.91 -15.17
N LEU A 170 12.98 13.70 -16.28
CA LEU A 170 13.70 12.45 -16.56
C LEU A 170 14.74 12.14 -15.49
N ALA A 171 15.36 13.15 -14.88
CA ALA A 171 16.34 12.97 -13.81
C ALA A 171 15.72 12.38 -12.54
N GLU A 172 14.50 12.79 -12.18
CA GLU A 172 13.81 12.20 -11.02
C GLU A 172 13.34 10.78 -11.31
N LEU A 173 12.86 10.52 -12.53
CA LEU A 173 12.50 9.16 -12.96
C LEU A 173 13.71 8.21 -12.90
N GLN A 174 14.83 8.61 -13.49
CA GLN A 174 16.07 7.81 -13.50
C GLN A 174 16.61 7.52 -12.09
N ARG A 175 16.42 8.43 -11.12
CA ARG A 175 16.79 8.17 -9.72
C ARG A 175 15.95 7.06 -9.10
N ILE A 176 14.64 7.05 -9.36
CA ILE A 176 13.74 6.00 -8.88
C ILE A 176 14.04 4.67 -9.60
N GLU A 177 14.23 4.69 -10.92
CA GLU A 177 14.59 3.49 -11.68
C GLU A 177 15.91 2.88 -11.22
N LYS A 178 16.93 3.72 -10.95
CA LYS A 178 18.21 3.27 -10.40
C LYS A 178 18.02 2.57 -9.05
N TYR A 179 17.12 3.08 -8.21
CA TYR A 179 16.78 2.42 -6.95
C TYR A 179 16.21 1.02 -7.19
N PHE A 180 15.24 0.86 -8.10
CA PHE A 180 14.69 -0.47 -8.41
C PHE A 180 15.72 -1.44 -8.98
N THR A 181 16.65 -0.98 -9.81
CA THR A 181 17.75 -1.84 -10.31
C THR A 181 18.77 -2.24 -9.24
N SER A 182 18.75 -1.59 -8.08
CA SER A 182 19.70 -1.82 -6.99
C SER A 182 19.18 -2.76 -5.90
N ILE A 183 17.90 -3.15 -5.95
CA ILE A 183 17.27 -3.98 -4.93
C ILE A 183 16.95 -5.37 -5.47
N ASP A 184 17.22 -6.39 -4.66
CA ASP A 184 16.92 -7.79 -5.01
C ASP A 184 15.56 -8.28 -4.48
N TYR A 185 14.92 -7.48 -3.63
CA TYR A 185 13.67 -7.84 -2.97
C TYR A 185 12.75 -6.63 -2.79
N PHE A 186 11.50 -6.78 -3.22
CA PHE A 186 10.48 -5.75 -3.07
C PHE A 186 9.74 -5.89 -1.74
N THR A 187 9.81 -4.87 -0.90
CA THR A 187 8.94 -4.63 0.27
C THR A 187 7.59 -4.04 -0.17
N MET A 188 6.66 -3.84 0.76
CA MET A 188 5.39 -3.16 0.42
C MET A 188 5.59 -1.71 -0.02
N PHE A 189 6.55 -1.02 0.59
CA PHE A 189 6.94 0.33 0.18
C PHE A 189 7.37 0.34 -1.30
N ASP A 190 8.23 -0.62 -1.68
CA ASP A 190 8.78 -0.71 -3.04
C ASP A 190 7.70 -1.02 -4.06
N ILE A 191 6.78 -1.94 -3.73
CA ILE A 191 5.64 -2.29 -4.61
C ILE A 191 4.77 -1.05 -4.87
N LEU A 192 4.40 -0.31 -3.83
CA LEU A 192 3.56 0.88 -3.95
C LEU A 192 4.27 1.99 -4.73
N LEU A 193 5.54 2.26 -4.43
CA LEU A 193 6.35 3.25 -5.14
C LEU A 193 6.51 2.87 -6.62
N TYR A 194 6.73 1.58 -6.90
CA TYR A 194 6.86 1.08 -8.25
C TYR A 194 5.57 1.29 -9.04
N LEU A 195 4.43 0.86 -8.50
CA LEU A 195 3.13 0.99 -9.17
C LEU A 195 2.78 2.46 -9.43
N ALA A 196 3.05 3.33 -8.46
CA ALA A 196 2.85 4.77 -8.60
C ALA A 196 3.75 5.38 -9.66
N THR A 197 5.03 5.00 -9.69
CA THR A 197 5.99 5.49 -10.68
C THR A 197 5.60 5.01 -12.08
N LEU A 198 5.27 3.72 -12.24
CA LEU A 198 4.84 3.16 -13.52
C LEU A 198 3.58 3.85 -14.04
N ARG A 199 2.58 4.05 -13.18
CA ARG A 199 1.34 4.77 -13.52
C ARG A 199 1.62 6.19 -13.99
N ILE A 200 2.50 6.92 -13.31
CA ILE A 200 2.91 8.28 -13.70
C ILE A 200 3.65 8.25 -15.04
N SER A 201 4.55 7.30 -15.27
CA SER A 201 5.23 7.14 -16.55
C SER A 201 4.25 6.90 -17.69
N LEU A 202 3.24 6.06 -17.49
CA LEU A 202 2.18 5.81 -18.48
C LEU A 202 1.35 7.07 -18.76
N ASN A 203 0.92 7.78 -17.71
CA ASN A 203 0.08 8.98 -17.83
C ASN A 203 0.78 10.12 -18.60
N TYR A 204 2.10 10.22 -18.49
CA TYR A 204 2.90 11.27 -19.16
C TYR A 204 3.74 10.74 -20.33
N SER A 205 3.47 9.51 -20.81
CA SER A 205 4.17 8.87 -21.93
C SER A 205 5.71 8.90 -21.78
N LEU A 206 6.20 8.69 -20.56
CA LEU A 206 7.63 8.57 -20.26
C LEU A 206 8.13 7.16 -20.60
N SER A 207 9.43 7.05 -20.92
CA SER A 207 10.06 5.74 -21.04
C SER A 207 9.93 4.99 -19.71
N ASN A 208 9.54 3.73 -19.81
CA ASN A 208 9.30 2.80 -18.72
C ASN A 208 10.11 1.51 -18.92
N SER A 209 11.11 1.51 -19.81
CA SER A 209 11.85 0.31 -20.23
C SER A 209 12.61 -0.39 -19.10
N VAL A 210 13.09 0.37 -18.10
CA VAL A 210 13.73 -0.21 -16.91
C VAL A 210 12.68 -0.89 -16.05
N MET A 211 11.57 -0.21 -15.78
CA MET A 211 10.44 -0.77 -15.04
C MET A 211 9.95 -2.06 -15.71
N GLU A 212 9.69 -2.04 -17.02
CA GLU A 212 9.25 -3.24 -17.77
C GLU A 212 10.16 -4.46 -17.55
N LYS A 213 11.49 -4.27 -17.51
CA LYS A 213 12.45 -5.35 -17.22
C LYS A 213 12.31 -5.87 -15.79
N GLU A 214 12.17 -4.97 -14.83
CA GLU A 214 12.00 -5.30 -13.41
C GLU A 214 10.60 -5.87 -13.07
N SER A 215 9.63 -5.75 -13.97
CA SER A 215 8.24 -6.16 -13.75
C SER A 215 8.09 -7.65 -13.38
N ILE A 216 8.99 -8.51 -13.87
CA ILE A 216 8.99 -9.95 -13.55
C ILE A 216 9.36 -10.17 -12.08
N ILE A 217 10.35 -9.43 -11.56
CA ILE A 217 10.80 -9.53 -10.17
C ILE A 217 9.71 -8.99 -9.24
N LEU A 218 9.07 -7.89 -9.63
CA LEU A 218 7.90 -7.35 -8.93
C LEU A 218 6.73 -8.35 -8.90
N GLU A 219 6.34 -8.92 -10.05
CA GLU A 219 5.27 -9.91 -10.16
C GLU A 219 5.53 -11.09 -9.21
N ASN A 220 6.73 -11.65 -9.25
CA ASN A 220 7.11 -12.77 -8.38
C ASN A 220 7.08 -12.38 -6.89
N SER A 221 7.57 -11.18 -6.55
CA SER A 221 7.53 -10.68 -5.18
C SER A 221 6.10 -10.48 -4.68
N LEU A 222 5.23 -9.93 -5.52
CA LEU A 222 3.82 -9.71 -5.23
C LEU A 222 3.08 -11.03 -5.01
N LEU A 223 3.23 -11.99 -5.94
CA LEU A 223 2.60 -13.31 -5.83
C LEU A 223 3.12 -14.10 -4.61
N LYS A 224 4.41 -13.99 -4.28
CA LYS A 224 4.98 -14.61 -3.08
C LYS A 224 4.35 -14.05 -1.81
N LYS A 225 4.26 -12.72 -1.68
CA LYS A 225 3.56 -12.08 -0.54
C LYS A 225 2.08 -12.44 -0.51
N PHE A 226 1.45 -12.51 -1.66
CA PHE A 226 0.07 -12.90 -1.79
C PHE A 226 -0.18 -14.33 -1.34
N SER A 227 0.76 -15.25 -1.60
CA SER A 227 0.67 -16.65 -1.18
C SER A 227 0.88 -16.87 0.32
N SER A 228 1.63 -15.98 0.99
CA SER A 228 1.82 -16.05 2.43
C SER A 228 0.55 -15.69 3.21
N ASN A 229 0.31 -16.36 4.34
CA ASN A 229 -0.79 -16.04 5.27
C ASN A 229 -0.55 -14.69 5.96
N GLN A 230 -0.70 -13.60 5.21
CA GLN A 230 -0.66 -12.23 5.70
C GLN A 230 -1.89 -11.90 6.55
N SER A 231 -1.82 -10.83 7.34
CA SER A 231 -3.03 -10.29 7.99
C SER A 231 -4.08 -9.91 6.94
N ASN A 232 -5.35 -9.91 7.33
CA ASN A 232 -6.46 -9.56 6.42
C ASN A 232 -6.28 -8.17 5.80
N GLU A 233 -5.73 -7.22 6.55
CA GLU A 233 -5.49 -5.83 6.11
C GLU A 233 -4.54 -5.74 4.91
N TRP A 234 -3.35 -6.35 5.03
CA TRP A 234 -2.37 -6.35 3.94
C TRP A 234 -2.83 -7.19 2.75
N LYS A 235 -3.65 -8.22 2.97
CA LYS A 235 -4.23 -9.05 1.91
C LYS A 235 -5.08 -8.22 0.95
N ASP A 236 -5.93 -7.33 1.46
CA ASP A 236 -6.78 -6.48 0.61
C ASP A 236 -5.95 -5.45 -0.18
N ILE A 237 -4.92 -4.87 0.43
CA ILE A 237 -3.97 -3.98 -0.26
C ILE A 237 -3.23 -4.73 -1.38
N LEU A 238 -2.76 -5.96 -1.11
CA LEU A 238 -2.08 -6.81 -2.10
C LEU A 238 -3.00 -7.18 -3.29
N ILE A 239 -4.29 -7.43 -3.04
CA ILE A 239 -5.29 -7.61 -4.11
C ILE A 239 -5.34 -6.35 -4.99
N GLY A 240 -5.35 -5.17 -4.36
CA GLY A 240 -5.29 -3.89 -5.08
C GLY A 240 -4.03 -3.79 -5.94
N CYS A 241 -2.86 -4.19 -5.42
CA CYS A 241 -1.60 -4.16 -6.15
C CYS A 241 -1.62 -5.07 -7.39
N VAL A 242 -2.25 -6.25 -7.30
CA VAL A 242 -2.40 -7.19 -8.44
C VAL A 242 -3.23 -6.53 -9.55
N ILE A 243 -4.34 -5.89 -9.19
CA ILE A 243 -5.23 -5.20 -10.15
C ILE A 243 -4.51 -4.00 -10.77
N ASP A 244 -3.84 -3.20 -9.96
CA ASP A 244 -3.10 -2.03 -10.43
C ASP A 244 -2.00 -2.41 -11.42
N LEU A 245 -1.25 -3.49 -11.14
CA LEU A 245 -0.21 -4.01 -12.02
C LEU A 245 -0.80 -4.56 -13.32
N SER A 246 -1.91 -5.32 -13.26
CA SER A 246 -2.56 -5.85 -14.46
C SER A 246 -3.07 -4.73 -15.37
N LEU A 247 -3.61 -3.66 -14.80
CA LEU A 247 -4.01 -2.47 -15.56
C LEU A 247 -2.81 -1.78 -16.21
N CYS A 248 -1.69 -1.67 -15.51
CA CYS A 248 -0.47 -1.13 -16.11
C CYS A 248 0.01 -1.99 -17.29
N PHE A 249 -0.04 -3.33 -17.19
CA PHE A 249 0.29 -4.22 -18.30
C PHE A 249 -0.61 -4.00 -19.51
N VAL A 250 -1.92 -3.80 -19.30
CA VAL A 250 -2.87 -3.49 -20.37
C VAL A 250 -2.54 -2.15 -21.04
N ASP A 251 -2.23 -1.11 -20.26
CA ASP A 251 -1.84 0.20 -20.81
C ASP A 251 -0.51 0.15 -21.58
N MET A 252 0.36 -0.82 -21.27
CA MET A 252 1.56 -1.17 -22.04
C MET A 252 1.29 -2.10 -23.23
N ASN A 253 0.02 -2.40 -23.55
CA ASN A 253 -0.41 -3.37 -24.57
C ASN A 253 0.03 -4.83 -24.32
N ASN A 254 0.42 -5.17 -23.10
CA ASN A 254 0.86 -6.50 -22.71
C ASN A 254 -0.28 -7.29 -22.02
N TYR A 255 -1.33 -7.56 -22.80
CA TYR A 255 -2.54 -8.26 -22.33
C TYR A 255 -2.25 -9.68 -21.83
N GLU A 256 -1.32 -10.40 -22.48
CA GLU A 256 -0.95 -11.76 -22.11
C GLU A 256 -0.39 -11.82 -20.69
N GLN A 257 0.53 -10.92 -20.35
CA GLN A 257 1.09 -10.84 -19.00
C GLN A 257 0.04 -10.43 -17.96
N ALA A 258 -0.86 -9.49 -18.31
CA ALA A 258 -1.97 -9.10 -17.44
C ALA A 258 -2.88 -10.29 -17.09
N ILE A 259 -3.30 -11.07 -18.09
CA ILE A 259 -4.15 -12.26 -17.90
C ILE A 259 -3.41 -13.33 -17.09
N LYS A 260 -2.12 -13.56 -17.40
CA LYS A 260 -1.29 -14.53 -16.69
C LYS A 260 -1.16 -14.19 -15.20
N LEU A 261 -0.95 -12.91 -14.88
CA LEU A 261 -0.89 -12.42 -13.50
C LEU A 261 -2.20 -12.68 -12.75
N LEU A 262 -3.34 -12.28 -13.33
CA LEU A 262 -4.67 -12.46 -12.71
C LEU A 262 -5.01 -13.93 -12.49
N ASN A 263 -4.68 -14.80 -13.45
CA ASN A 263 -4.89 -16.24 -13.32
C ASN A 263 -4.04 -16.85 -12.21
N LYS A 264 -2.75 -16.50 -12.12
CA LYS A 264 -1.88 -16.95 -11.01
C LYS A 264 -2.42 -16.50 -9.65
N ALA A 265 -2.82 -15.23 -9.53
CA ALA A 265 -3.40 -14.70 -8.30
C ALA A 265 -4.71 -15.44 -7.91
N THR A 266 -5.55 -15.74 -8.90
CA THR A 266 -6.79 -16.52 -8.68
C THR A 266 -6.51 -17.92 -8.14
N VAL A 267 -5.50 -18.61 -8.66
CA VAL A 267 -5.11 -19.95 -8.18
C VAL A 267 -4.64 -19.88 -6.72
N ILE A 268 -3.84 -18.88 -6.36
CA ILE A 268 -3.37 -18.69 -4.98
C ILE A 268 -4.55 -18.46 -4.03
N LEU A 269 -5.53 -17.61 -4.40
CA LEU A 269 -6.71 -17.36 -3.58
C LEU A 269 -7.53 -18.62 -3.30
N LYS A 270 -7.69 -19.50 -4.31
CA LYS A 270 -8.40 -20.77 -4.13
C LYS A 270 -7.73 -21.67 -3.09
N GLN A 271 -6.41 -21.63 -2.99
CA GLN A 271 -5.65 -22.49 -2.08
C GLN A 271 -5.74 -22.03 -0.61
N GLN A 272 -6.04 -20.75 -0.34
CA GLN A 272 -5.93 -20.14 0.98
C GLN A 272 -7.12 -20.37 1.95
N LYS A 273 -8.07 -21.29 1.66
CA LYS A 273 -9.24 -21.62 2.52
C LYS A 273 -9.83 -20.41 3.26
N GLY A 274 -10.56 -19.60 2.52
CA GLY A 274 -11.15 -18.33 2.94
C GLY A 274 -11.47 -17.54 1.67
N GLU A 275 -12.39 -18.09 0.88
CA GLU A 275 -12.76 -17.52 -0.43
C GLU A 275 -13.36 -16.13 -0.21
N ASN A 276 -12.58 -15.09 -0.52
CA ASN A 276 -13.19 -13.83 -0.94
C ASN A 276 -13.68 -14.05 -2.38
N GLN A 277 -14.84 -14.69 -2.50
CA GLN A 277 -15.49 -15.05 -3.76
C GLN A 277 -15.62 -13.83 -4.69
N GLN A 278 -15.83 -12.64 -4.13
CA GLN A 278 -15.89 -11.38 -4.87
C GLN A 278 -14.53 -11.03 -5.51
N THR A 279 -13.42 -11.21 -4.80
CA THR A 279 -12.08 -10.93 -5.37
C THR A 279 -11.78 -11.85 -6.55
N LYS A 280 -12.14 -13.13 -6.43
CA LYS A 280 -12.00 -14.10 -7.51
C LYS A 280 -12.86 -13.71 -8.72
N GLU A 281 -14.11 -13.31 -8.49
CA GLU A 281 -14.98 -12.82 -9.55
C GLU A 281 -14.40 -11.57 -10.24
N ILE A 282 -13.81 -10.65 -9.50
CA ILE A 282 -13.13 -9.47 -10.06
C ILE A 282 -11.95 -9.88 -10.94
N PHE A 283 -11.08 -10.78 -10.47
CA PHE A 283 -9.94 -11.24 -11.29
C PHE A 283 -10.38 -11.97 -12.55
N GLN A 284 -11.39 -12.84 -12.44
CA GLN A 284 -11.95 -13.55 -13.59
C GLN A 284 -12.59 -12.59 -14.59
N PHE A 285 -13.30 -11.59 -14.09
CA PHE A 285 -13.91 -10.55 -14.91
C PHE A 285 -12.87 -9.70 -15.64
N LEU A 286 -11.85 -9.21 -14.93
CA LEU A 286 -10.74 -8.46 -15.54
C LEU A 286 -10.04 -9.29 -16.62
N ALA A 287 -9.75 -10.56 -16.34
CA ALA A 287 -9.14 -11.46 -17.32
C ALA A 287 -10.04 -11.66 -18.54
N TYR A 288 -11.35 -11.79 -18.35
CA TYR A 288 -12.34 -11.88 -19.43
C TYR A 288 -12.33 -10.63 -20.32
N LEU A 289 -12.43 -9.44 -19.72
CA LEU A 289 -12.38 -8.17 -20.44
C LEU A 289 -11.13 -8.02 -21.29
N TYR A 290 -9.97 -8.43 -20.76
CA TYR A 290 -8.70 -8.32 -21.48
C TYR A 290 -8.59 -9.29 -22.66
N VAL A 291 -9.36 -10.40 -22.65
CA VAL A 291 -9.46 -11.35 -23.76
C VAL A 291 -10.41 -10.85 -24.84
N THR A 292 -11.62 -10.43 -24.45
CA THR A 292 -12.66 -10.09 -25.44
C THR A 292 -12.39 -8.79 -26.17
N LYS A 293 -11.75 -7.82 -25.51
CA LYS A 293 -11.50 -6.46 -26.04
C LYS A 293 -12.77 -5.77 -26.60
N ASP A 294 -13.94 -6.31 -26.26
CA ASP A 294 -15.25 -5.87 -26.68
C ASP A 294 -16.17 -6.00 -25.47
N ILE A 295 -16.84 -4.90 -25.15
CA ILE A 295 -17.72 -4.74 -24.01
C ILE A 295 -19.12 -4.50 -24.57
N SER A 296 -19.75 -5.54 -25.08
CA SER A 296 -21.16 -5.47 -25.46
C SER A 296 -22.01 -5.52 -24.19
N SER A 297 -22.99 -4.63 -24.07
CA SER A 297 -23.92 -4.60 -22.93
C SER A 297 -24.81 -5.83 -22.82
N GLU A 298 -24.86 -6.66 -23.87
CA GLU A 298 -25.65 -7.90 -23.92
C GLU A 298 -24.89 -9.12 -23.40
N ASP A 299 -23.58 -8.98 -23.13
CA ASP A 299 -22.76 -10.07 -22.66
C ASP A 299 -23.20 -10.57 -21.28
N THR A 300 -23.56 -11.85 -21.21
CA THR A 300 -24.03 -12.52 -20.00
C THR A 300 -23.03 -12.47 -18.84
N VAL A 301 -21.72 -12.44 -19.12
CA VAL A 301 -20.66 -12.31 -18.12
C VAL A 301 -20.65 -10.89 -17.54
N ILE A 302 -20.75 -9.89 -18.41
CA ILE A 302 -20.80 -8.47 -18.01
C ILE A 302 -22.06 -8.20 -17.19
N ASN A 303 -23.22 -8.70 -17.62
CA ASN A 303 -24.49 -8.51 -16.92
C ASN A 303 -24.52 -9.19 -15.54
N ARG A 304 -23.93 -10.38 -15.41
CA ARG A 304 -23.76 -11.06 -14.11
C ARG A 304 -22.85 -10.28 -13.16
N VAL A 305 -21.77 -9.70 -13.67
CA VAL A 305 -20.85 -8.89 -12.86
C VAL A 305 -21.50 -7.57 -12.45
N LYS A 306 -22.22 -6.90 -13.35
CA LYS A 306 -23.02 -5.71 -13.01
C LYS A 306 -24.03 -6.01 -11.89
N SER A 307 -24.73 -7.14 -11.94
CA SER A 307 -25.64 -7.54 -10.87
C SER A 307 -24.91 -7.84 -9.56
N ASN A 308 -23.73 -8.47 -9.59
CA ASN A 308 -22.97 -8.75 -8.36
C ASN A 308 -22.35 -7.46 -7.76
N MET A 309 -21.90 -6.54 -8.61
CA MET A 309 -21.26 -5.29 -8.22
C MET A 309 -22.25 -4.20 -7.80
N SER A 310 -23.51 -4.22 -8.25
CA SER A 310 -24.53 -3.27 -7.77
C SER A 310 -24.77 -3.44 -6.25
N TYR A 311 -24.68 -4.67 -5.73
CA TYR A 311 -24.70 -4.96 -4.30
C TYR A 311 -23.41 -4.53 -3.55
N SER A 312 -22.29 -4.32 -4.24
CA SER A 312 -21.01 -3.88 -3.62
C SER A 312 -21.06 -2.44 -3.10
N SER A 313 -21.97 -1.62 -3.65
CA SER A 313 -22.22 -0.24 -3.21
C SER A 313 -22.75 -0.13 -1.77
N LEU A 314 -23.14 -1.23 -1.14
CA LEU A 314 -23.55 -1.26 0.27
C LEU A 314 -22.38 -1.45 1.23
N TYR A 315 -21.21 -1.90 0.74
CA TYR A 315 -20.11 -2.36 1.62
C TYR A 315 -18.72 -1.79 1.25
N LEU A 316 -18.52 -1.25 0.04
CA LEU A 316 -17.24 -0.65 -0.36
C LEU A 316 -17.14 0.84 0.02
N PRO A 317 -15.97 1.28 0.54
CA PRO A 317 -15.65 2.70 0.69
C PRO A 317 -15.80 3.48 -0.62
N LYS A 318 -16.09 4.78 -0.51
CA LYS A 318 -16.41 5.63 -1.67
C LYS A 318 -15.31 5.65 -2.73
N ASN A 319 -14.05 5.80 -2.33
CA ASN A 319 -12.90 5.83 -3.23
C ASN A 319 -12.67 4.50 -3.98
N GLU A 320 -12.92 3.34 -3.36
CA GLU A 320 -12.85 2.04 -4.03
C GLU A 320 -14.01 1.86 -5.01
N ARG A 321 -15.22 2.29 -4.62
CA ARG A 321 -16.36 2.30 -5.53
C ARG A 321 -16.10 3.20 -6.75
N ASP A 322 -15.55 4.38 -6.51
CA ASP A 322 -15.17 5.31 -7.58
C ASP A 322 -14.09 4.70 -8.48
N PHE A 323 -13.10 3.97 -7.92
CA PHE A 323 -12.13 3.22 -8.71
C PHE A 323 -12.80 2.19 -9.62
N PHE A 324 -13.64 1.31 -9.07
CA PHE A 324 -14.35 0.31 -9.86
C PHE A 324 -15.28 0.98 -10.89
N LYS A 325 -15.90 2.12 -10.54
CA LYS A 325 -16.72 2.92 -11.47
C LYS A 325 -15.90 3.43 -12.65
N ASN A 326 -14.67 3.86 -12.39
CA ASN A 326 -13.78 4.48 -13.36
C ASN A 326 -12.91 3.46 -14.12
N LEU A 327 -12.88 2.20 -13.69
CA LEU A 327 -12.23 1.07 -14.35
C LEU A 327 -12.70 0.92 -15.83
N SER A 328 -13.80 1.58 -16.21
CA SER A 328 -14.37 1.62 -17.57
C SER A 328 -14.30 2.98 -18.28
N ILE A 329 -13.20 3.72 -18.19
CA ILE A 329 -13.08 5.02 -18.89
C ILE A 329 -12.37 4.94 -20.25
N LYS A 330 -11.95 3.75 -20.70
CA LYS A 330 -11.71 3.53 -22.15
C LYS A 330 -12.94 3.02 -22.90
N GLU A 331 -13.87 2.33 -22.24
CA GLU A 331 -15.10 1.81 -22.86
C GLU A 331 -16.23 1.87 -21.83
N LYS A 332 -17.33 2.54 -22.18
CA LYS A 332 -18.49 2.83 -21.33
C LYS A 332 -18.99 1.58 -20.58
N CYS A 333 -18.99 1.68 -19.24
CA CYS A 333 -20.03 1.25 -18.30
C CYS A 333 -19.44 0.46 -17.11
N VAL A 334 -19.58 1.00 -15.89
CA VAL A 334 -19.62 0.15 -14.67
C VAL A 334 -20.83 0.47 -13.80
N PHE A 335 -21.34 1.71 -13.74
CA PHE A 335 -22.50 2.03 -12.90
C PHE A 335 -23.33 3.21 -13.45
N GLU A 336 -23.87 3.10 -14.65
CA GLU A 336 -25.07 3.88 -14.99
C GLU A 336 -26.31 3.25 -14.36
#